data_AF-A0A917B6C9-F1
#
_entry.id   AF-A0A917B6C9-F1
#
_cell.length_a   1.000
_cell.length_b   1.000
_cell.length_c   1.000
_cell.angle_alpha   90.00
_cell.angle_beta   90.00
_cell.angle_gamma   90.00
#
_symmetry.space_group_name_H-M   'P 1'
#
loop_
_entity.id
_entity.type
_entity.pdbx_description
1 polymer ?
#
loop_
_entity_poly.entity_id
_entity_poly.type
_entity_poly.pdbx_seq_one_letter_code
_entity_poly.pdbx_strand_id
1 'polypeptide(L)'
;MKNNFVLLDLIFYVVFPLAIWNLTRDDIGDYYAMLLSSVPGIIYTIFRFIALKKVNVFGLYIIATLVAGTLVDVLSGNAIRLLWNNVIYSYVVAGTFLFTIIIKKPIALYFGLDFVELQGHDRTFSKRLFYQKKIYRIFAWIVVGFALQDIILATLKAWLISAYGVEAFDKGIIIRQVINWGLTFIIMGGFFYIGKVINESPELMEKVKRELEEEELSS
;
A
#
# COMPACT_ATOMS: atom_id res chain seq x y z
N MET A 1 -7.45 10.12 20.19
CA MET A 1 -6.73 8.86 20.47
C MET A 1 -5.24 9.15 20.36
N LYS A 2 -4.46 8.92 21.42
CA LYS A 2 -3.03 9.31 21.50
C LYS A 2 -2.19 8.50 20.50
N ASN A 3 -1.27 9.19 19.81
CA ASN A 3 -0.45 8.74 18.68
C ASN A 3 0.52 7.58 18.97
N ASN A 4 0.02 6.36 19.21
CA ASN A 4 0.87 5.16 19.35
C ASN A 4 0.91 4.27 18.09
N PHE A 5 0.25 4.66 16.99
CA PHE A 5 0.18 3.85 15.76
C PHE A 5 1.55 3.56 15.17
N VAL A 6 2.42 4.58 15.13
CA VAL A 6 3.82 4.46 14.73
C VAL A 6 4.58 3.42 15.55
N LEU A 7 4.39 3.45 16.88
CA LEU A 7 5.10 2.57 17.80
C LEU A 7 4.61 1.12 17.63
N LEU A 8 3.29 0.93 17.47
CA LEU A 8 2.71 -0.38 17.19
C LEU A 8 3.20 -0.92 15.84
N ASP A 9 3.28 -0.09 14.80
CA ASP A 9 3.80 -0.50 13.50
C ASP A 9 5.27 -0.96 13.60
N LEU A 10 6.09 -0.23 14.36
CA LEU A 10 7.47 -0.64 14.62
C LEU A 10 7.54 -1.98 15.37
N ILE A 11 6.69 -2.17 16.38
CA ILE A 11 6.68 -3.40 17.18
C ILE A 11 6.28 -4.60 16.33
N PHE A 12 5.17 -4.52 15.59
CA PHE A 12 4.62 -5.64 14.84
C PHE A 12 5.34 -5.95 13.53
N TYR A 13 5.97 -4.96 12.88
CA TYR A 13 6.65 -5.15 11.60
C TYR A 13 8.18 -5.15 11.68
N VAL A 14 8.77 -4.78 12.82
CA VAL A 14 10.23 -4.75 13.00
C VAL A 14 10.66 -5.55 14.22
N VAL A 15 10.20 -5.18 15.42
CA VAL A 15 10.68 -5.78 16.67
C VAL A 15 10.32 -7.27 16.75
N PHE A 16 9.05 -7.62 16.57
CA PHE A 16 8.63 -9.02 16.63
C PHE A 16 9.27 -9.88 15.53
N PRO A 17 9.28 -9.48 14.24
CA PRO A 17 9.94 -10.27 13.21
C PRO A 17 11.42 -10.51 13.48
N LEU A 18 12.18 -9.49 13.89
CA LEU A 18 13.60 -9.64 14.22
C LEU A 18 13.82 -10.53 15.44
N ALA A 19 12.98 -10.39 16.47
CA ALA A 19 13.07 -11.22 17.66
C ALA A 19 12.76 -12.69 17.34
N ILE A 20 11.68 -12.96 16.60
CA ILE A 20 11.31 -14.33 16.22
C ILE A 20 12.41 -14.95 15.36
N TRP A 21 12.90 -14.23 14.34
CA TRP A 21 14.00 -14.71 13.51
C TRP A 21 15.22 -15.09 14.35
N ASN A 22 15.76 -14.18 15.15
CA ASN A 22 17.00 -14.42 15.88
C ASN A 22 16.85 -15.46 17.00
N LEU A 23 15.66 -15.62 17.58
CA LEU A 23 15.43 -16.56 18.67
C LEU A 23 15.06 -17.97 18.21
N THR A 24 14.46 -18.13 17.02
CA THR A 24 13.90 -19.42 16.59
C THR A 24 14.67 -20.08 15.45
N ARG A 25 15.47 -19.31 14.70
CA ARG A 25 16.17 -19.78 13.51
C ARG A 25 17.01 -21.03 13.76
N ASP A 26 17.74 -21.08 14.88
CA ASP A 26 18.62 -22.21 15.20
C ASP A 26 17.84 -23.50 15.50
N ASP A 27 16.59 -23.38 15.97
CA ASP A 27 15.75 -24.53 16.35
C ASP A 27 14.89 -25.06 15.20
N ILE A 28 14.26 -24.16 14.43
CA ILE A 28 13.28 -24.53 13.39
C ILE A 28 13.78 -24.31 11.96
N GLY A 29 14.98 -23.73 11.80
CA GLY A 29 15.59 -23.43 10.51
C GLY A 29 15.06 -22.16 9.85
N ASP A 30 15.85 -21.63 8.92
CA ASP A 30 15.65 -20.33 8.28
C ASP A 30 14.24 -20.15 7.69
N TYR A 31 13.76 -21.13 6.93
CA TYR A 31 12.49 -20.99 6.22
C TYR A 31 11.30 -20.83 7.17
N TYR A 32 11.21 -21.69 8.19
CA TYR A 32 10.11 -21.65 9.15
C TYR A 32 10.22 -20.46 10.10
N ALA A 33 11.42 -20.05 10.47
CA ALA A 33 11.64 -18.83 11.24
C ALA A 33 11.17 -17.57 10.48
N MET A 34 11.42 -17.47 9.17
CA MET A 34 10.89 -16.36 8.35
C MET A 34 9.36 -16.35 8.29
N LEU A 35 8.74 -17.52 8.11
CA LEU A 35 7.28 -17.64 8.09
C LEU A 35 6.67 -17.27 9.45
N LEU A 36 7.23 -17.77 10.55
CA LEU A 36 6.75 -17.45 11.89
C LEU A 36 6.89 -15.96 12.19
N SER A 37 7.94 -15.32 11.68
CA SER A 37 8.19 -13.89 11.82
C SER A 37 7.15 -13.01 11.13
N SER A 38 6.41 -13.51 10.13
CA SER A 38 5.35 -12.74 9.46
C SER A 38 4.01 -12.77 10.20
N VAL A 39 3.78 -13.77 11.06
CA VAL A 39 2.51 -13.99 11.78
C VAL A 39 2.06 -12.77 12.60
N PRO A 40 2.92 -12.12 13.42
CA PRO A 40 2.52 -10.92 14.17
C PRO A 40 2.01 -9.79 13.27
N GLY A 41 2.68 -9.55 12.14
CA GLY A 41 2.31 -8.53 11.17
C GLY A 41 0.96 -8.83 10.48
N ILE A 42 0.72 -10.10 10.15
CA ILE A 42 -0.56 -10.55 9.57
C ILE A 42 -1.72 -10.31 10.56
N ILE A 43 -1.56 -10.75 11.81
CA ILE A 43 -2.58 -10.56 12.86
C ILE A 43 -2.86 -9.07 13.06
N TYR A 44 -1.81 -8.25 13.14
CA TYR A 44 -1.94 -6.82 13.30
C TYR A 44 -2.67 -6.15 12.12
N THR A 45 -2.37 -6.56 10.88
CA THR A 45 -3.05 -6.07 9.67
C THR A 45 -4.52 -6.39 9.71
N ILE A 46 -4.89 -7.64 10.05
CA ILE A 46 -6.29 -8.08 10.15
C ILE A 46 -7.02 -7.30 11.23
N PHE A 47 -6.41 -7.14 12.41
CA PHE A 47 -7.01 -6.36 13.49
C PHE A 47 -7.29 -4.91 13.08
N ARG A 48 -6.32 -4.23 12.45
CA ARG A 48 -6.51 -2.88 11.91
C ARG A 48 -7.63 -2.83 10.88
N PHE A 49 -7.67 -3.81 9.98
CA PHE A 49 -8.68 -3.88 8.94
C PHE A 49 -10.10 -4.00 9.53
N ILE A 50 -10.28 -4.91 10.50
CA ILE A 50 -11.58 -5.09 11.19
C ILE A 50 -11.98 -3.82 11.94
N ALA A 51 -11.03 -3.13 12.58
CA ALA A 51 -11.29 -1.88 13.30
C ALA A 51 -11.76 -0.74 12.37
N LEU A 52 -11.32 -0.72 11.12
CA LEU A 52 -11.72 0.27 10.10
C LEU A 52 -13.14 0.04 9.53
N LYS A 53 -13.74 -1.14 9.77
CA LYS A 53 -15.17 -1.48 9.56
C LYS A 53 -15.80 -1.16 8.19
N LYS A 54 -15.04 -0.97 7.11
CA LYS A 54 -15.61 -0.84 5.75
C LYS A 54 -14.86 -1.67 4.72
N VAL A 55 -15.59 -2.53 4.02
CA VAL A 55 -15.11 -3.26 2.82
C VAL A 55 -15.21 -2.30 1.64
N ASN A 56 -14.15 -1.53 1.44
CA ASN A 56 -13.98 -0.62 0.32
C ASN A 56 -12.84 -1.09 -0.59
N VAL A 57 -12.54 -0.37 -1.66
CA VAL A 57 -11.50 -0.78 -2.63
C VAL A 57 -10.13 -0.85 -1.96
N PHE A 58 -9.82 0.11 -1.08
CA PHE A 58 -8.59 0.10 -0.28
C PHE A 58 -8.49 -1.12 0.64
N GLY A 59 -9.59 -1.45 1.30
CA GLY A 59 -9.71 -2.60 2.17
C GLY A 59 -9.52 -3.94 1.45
N LEU A 60 -10.17 -4.09 0.30
CA LEU A 60 -10.03 -5.27 -0.55
C LEU A 60 -8.59 -5.41 -1.05
N TYR A 61 -7.95 -4.30 -1.42
CA TYR A 61 -6.54 -4.29 -1.80
C TYR A 61 -5.63 -4.79 -0.67
N ILE A 62 -5.82 -4.32 0.56
CA ILE A 62 -5.04 -4.79 1.73
C ILE A 62 -5.20 -6.30 1.91
N ILE A 63 -6.44 -6.81 1.93
CA ILE A 63 -6.68 -8.24 2.13
C ILE A 63 -6.09 -9.06 0.98
N ALA A 64 -6.33 -8.64 -0.27
CA ALA A 64 -5.85 -9.37 -1.45
C ALA A 64 -4.32 -9.48 -1.45
N THR A 65 -3.63 -8.38 -1.15
CA THR A 65 -2.16 -8.37 -1.10
C THR A 65 -1.60 -9.12 0.11
N LEU A 66 -2.28 -9.10 1.26
CA LEU A 66 -1.92 -9.90 2.43
C LEU A 66 -2.03 -11.41 2.15
N VAL A 67 -3.15 -11.84 1.58
CA VAL A 67 -3.39 -13.24 1.22
C VAL A 67 -2.42 -13.69 0.15
N ALA A 68 -2.26 -12.92 -0.93
CA ALA A 68 -1.34 -13.26 -2.01
C ALA A 68 0.11 -13.33 -1.51
N GLY A 69 0.57 -12.36 -0.71
CA GLY A 69 1.91 -12.37 -0.11
C GLY A 69 2.13 -13.58 0.80
N THR A 70 1.16 -13.89 1.67
CA THR A 70 1.25 -15.06 2.57
C THR A 70 1.31 -16.37 1.76
N LEU A 71 0.55 -16.49 0.68
CA LEU A 71 0.60 -17.64 -0.21
C LEU A 71 1.96 -17.75 -0.90
N VAL A 72 2.50 -16.63 -1.40
CA VAL A 72 3.85 -16.58 -1.97
C VAL A 72 4.87 -17.09 -0.97
N ASP A 73 4.79 -16.66 0.28
CA ASP A 73 5.70 -17.08 1.35
C ASP A 73 5.59 -18.58 1.63
N VAL A 74 4.38 -19.08 1.92
CA VAL A 74 4.13 -20.47 2.32
C VAL A 74 4.44 -21.47 1.20
N LEU A 75 4.24 -21.08 -0.06
CA LEU A 75 4.48 -21.93 -1.23
C LEU A 75 5.94 -21.92 -1.70
N SER A 76 6.82 -21.15 -1.06
CA SER A 76 8.20 -20.98 -1.52
C SER A 76 9.10 -22.20 -1.26
N GLY A 77 8.78 -22.99 -0.23
CA GLY A 77 9.44 -24.27 0.08
C GLY A 77 10.84 -24.18 0.70
N ASN A 78 11.54 -23.04 0.59
CA ASN A 78 12.78 -22.75 1.32
C ASN A 78 13.04 -21.24 1.44
N ALA A 79 13.96 -20.87 2.32
CA ALA A 79 14.25 -19.47 2.67
C ALA A 79 14.72 -18.63 1.47
N ILE A 80 15.67 -19.12 0.67
CA ILE A 80 16.20 -18.33 -0.45
C ILE A 80 15.16 -18.11 -1.55
N ARG A 81 14.33 -19.12 -1.83
CA ARG A 81 13.19 -19.00 -2.75
C ARG A 81 12.14 -18.04 -2.21
N LEU A 82 11.86 -18.06 -0.91
CA LEU A 82 10.94 -17.11 -0.27
C LEU A 82 11.39 -15.68 -0.51
N LEU A 83 12.67 -15.39 -0.30
CA LEU A 83 13.21 -14.05 -0.50
C LEU A 83 13.10 -13.59 -1.98
N TRP A 84 13.47 -14.44 -2.93
CA TRP A 84 13.35 -14.12 -4.36
C TRP A 84 11.91 -14.03 -4.86
N ASN A 85 11.03 -14.91 -4.36
CA ASN A 85 9.60 -14.87 -4.69
C ASN A 85 8.97 -13.57 -4.20
N ASN A 86 9.36 -13.07 -3.03
CA ASN A 86 8.95 -11.75 -2.54
C ASN A 86 9.42 -10.61 -3.45
N VAL A 87 10.63 -10.68 -3.98
CA VAL A 87 11.15 -9.69 -4.95
C VAL A 87 10.30 -9.69 -6.21
N ILE A 88 10.04 -10.86 -6.79
CA ILE A 88 9.22 -11.01 -7.99
C ILE A 88 7.80 -10.53 -7.73
N TYR A 89 7.20 -10.92 -6.60
CA TYR A 89 5.87 -10.47 -6.20
C TYR A 89 5.78 -8.94 -6.09
N SER A 90 6.78 -8.27 -5.49
CA SER A 90 6.81 -6.80 -5.44
C SER A 90 6.86 -6.17 -6.84
N TYR A 91 7.63 -6.73 -7.78
CA TYR A 91 7.60 -6.24 -9.18
C TYR A 91 6.24 -6.48 -9.85
N VAL A 92 5.58 -7.60 -9.58
CA VAL A 92 4.23 -7.87 -10.09
C VAL A 92 3.24 -6.84 -9.53
N VAL A 93 3.28 -6.54 -8.24
CA VAL A 93 2.43 -5.50 -7.61
C VAL A 93 2.71 -4.12 -8.21
N ALA A 94 3.97 -3.75 -8.42
CA ALA A 94 4.31 -2.50 -9.12
C ALA A 94 3.72 -2.47 -10.54
N GLY A 95 3.81 -3.59 -11.26
CA GLY A 95 3.23 -3.76 -12.59
C GLY A 95 1.71 -3.61 -12.57
N THR A 96 1.00 -4.18 -11.59
CA THR A 96 -0.45 -4.03 -11.47
C THR A 96 -0.85 -2.58 -11.18
N PHE A 97 -0.09 -1.86 -10.34
CA PHE A 97 -0.29 -0.42 -10.13
C PHE A 97 -0.20 0.36 -11.44
N LEU A 98 0.89 0.20 -12.19
CA LEU A 98 1.06 0.88 -13.49
C LEU A 98 -0.02 0.48 -14.50
N PHE A 99 -0.42 -0.79 -14.52
CA PHE A 99 -1.51 -1.28 -15.35
C PHE A 99 -2.82 -0.55 -15.07
N THR A 100 -3.11 -0.18 -13.81
CA THR A 100 -4.32 0.57 -13.46
C THR A 100 -4.37 1.95 -14.15
N ILE A 101 -3.22 2.57 -14.38
CA ILE A 101 -3.13 3.83 -15.15
C ILE A 101 -3.44 3.58 -16.63
N ILE A 102 -2.92 2.49 -17.21
CA ILE A 102 -3.11 2.13 -18.63
C ILE A 102 -4.60 1.92 -18.95
N ILE A 103 -5.34 1.24 -18.06
CA ILE A 103 -6.79 1.06 -18.20
C ILE A 103 -7.60 2.30 -17.78
N LYS A 104 -6.94 3.44 -17.58
CA LYS A 104 -7.51 4.74 -17.17
C LYS A 104 -8.26 4.73 -15.84
N LYS A 105 -7.94 3.79 -14.96
CA LYS A 105 -8.57 3.60 -13.64
C LYS A 105 -7.50 3.57 -12.54
N PRO A 106 -6.74 4.66 -12.32
CA PRO A 106 -5.64 4.68 -11.37
C PRO A 106 -6.15 4.30 -9.97
N ILE A 107 -5.60 3.25 -9.38
CA ILE A 107 -6.16 2.68 -8.14
C ILE A 107 -6.14 3.67 -6.96
N ALA A 108 -5.15 4.59 -6.90
CA ALA A 108 -5.09 5.61 -5.87
C ALA A 108 -6.28 6.59 -5.90
N LEU A 109 -6.94 6.76 -7.06
CA LEU A 109 -8.18 7.52 -7.16
C LEU A 109 -9.29 6.85 -6.35
N TYR A 110 -9.41 5.53 -6.44
CA TYR A 110 -10.40 4.78 -5.67
C TYR A 110 -10.08 4.76 -4.18
N PHE A 111 -8.81 4.69 -3.81
CA PHE A 111 -8.40 4.88 -2.41
C PHE A 111 -8.78 6.27 -1.89
N GLY A 112 -8.59 7.31 -2.73
CA GLY A 112 -9.06 8.66 -2.42
C GLY A 112 -10.57 8.72 -2.25
N LEU A 113 -11.35 8.05 -3.11
CA LEU A 113 -12.81 8.03 -3.01
C LEU A 113 -13.28 7.39 -1.70
N ASP A 114 -12.65 6.28 -1.34
CA ASP A 114 -12.94 5.60 -0.10
C ASP A 114 -12.60 6.48 1.12
N PHE A 115 -11.53 7.27 1.05
CA PHE A 115 -11.13 8.19 2.10
C PHE A 115 -12.11 9.37 2.27
N VAL A 116 -12.52 10.03 1.18
CA VAL A 116 -13.47 11.15 1.27
C VAL A 116 -14.89 10.68 1.64
N GLU A 117 -15.28 9.48 1.22
CA GLU A 117 -16.53 8.86 1.65
C GLU A 117 -16.54 8.59 3.17
N LEU A 118 -15.39 8.21 3.75
CA LEU A 118 -15.24 8.08 5.20
C LEU A 118 -15.34 9.43 5.93
N GLN A 119 -15.05 10.54 5.25
CA GLN A 119 -15.25 11.89 5.76
C GLN A 119 -16.70 12.39 5.61
N GLY A 120 -17.58 11.60 4.98
CA GLY A 120 -19.00 11.92 4.79
C GLY A 120 -19.30 12.64 3.47
N HIS A 121 -18.34 12.74 2.54
CA HIS A 121 -18.58 13.32 1.22
C HIS A 121 -19.32 12.34 0.30
N ASP A 122 -20.16 12.88 -0.60
CA ASP A 122 -20.84 12.08 -1.62
C ASP A 122 -19.85 11.44 -2.60
N ARG A 123 -20.01 10.13 -2.82
CA ARG A 123 -19.09 9.34 -3.65
C ARG A 123 -19.24 9.67 -5.14
N THR A 124 -20.46 9.94 -5.61
CA THR A 124 -20.74 10.20 -7.03
C THR A 124 -20.13 11.53 -7.47
N PHE A 125 -20.37 12.58 -6.68
CA PHE A 125 -19.77 13.90 -6.84
C PHE A 125 -18.24 13.82 -6.79
N SER A 126 -17.69 13.19 -5.74
CA SER A 126 -16.24 13.07 -5.56
C SER A 126 -15.58 12.33 -6.71
N LYS A 127 -16.25 11.29 -7.25
CA LYS A 127 -15.77 10.55 -8.42
C LYS A 127 -15.66 11.46 -9.63
N ARG A 128 -16.71 12.21 -9.97
CA ARG A 128 -16.66 13.15 -11.12
C ARG A 128 -15.57 14.19 -10.95
N LEU A 129 -15.44 14.75 -9.75
CA LEU A 129 -14.39 15.70 -9.43
C LEU A 129 -12.99 15.09 -9.63
N PHE A 130 -12.76 13.87 -9.14
CA PHE A 130 -11.44 13.23 -9.23
C PHE A 130 -11.05 12.85 -10.66
N TYR A 131 -12.03 12.63 -11.54
CA TYR A 131 -11.80 12.41 -12.97
C TYR A 131 -11.55 13.70 -13.76
N GLN A 132 -11.66 14.89 -13.15
CA GLN A 132 -11.24 16.13 -13.80
C GLN A 132 -9.74 16.09 -14.12
N LYS A 133 -9.37 16.51 -15.34
CA LYS A 133 -8.02 16.33 -15.93
C LYS A 133 -6.86 16.78 -15.01
N LYS A 134 -7.06 17.82 -14.20
CA LYS A 134 -6.05 18.35 -13.26
C LYS A 134 -5.85 17.40 -12.08
N ILE A 135 -6.93 16.94 -11.46
CA ILE A 135 -6.91 16.05 -10.29
C ILE A 135 -6.52 14.63 -10.68
N TYR A 136 -7.08 14.12 -11.78
CA TYR A 136 -6.77 12.80 -12.32
C TYR A 136 -5.26 12.60 -12.53
N ARG A 137 -4.57 13.62 -13.08
CA ARG A 137 -3.11 13.55 -13.29
C ARG A 137 -2.35 13.40 -11.98
N ILE A 138 -2.80 14.05 -10.91
CA ILE A 138 -2.17 13.92 -9.58
C ILE A 138 -2.36 12.50 -9.06
N PHE A 139 -3.56 11.92 -9.17
CA PHE A 139 -3.79 10.52 -8.82
C PHE A 139 -2.92 9.54 -9.62
N ALA A 140 -2.75 9.78 -10.93
CA ALA A 140 -1.85 8.97 -11.75
C ALA A 140 -0.39 9.05 -11.25
N TRP A 141 0.09 10.25 -10.89
CA TRP A 141 1.42 10.42 -10.29
C TRP A 141 1.56 9.75 -8.92
N ILE A 142 0.51 9.74 -8.11
CA ILE A 142 0.51 9.00 -6.84
C ILE A 142 0.65 7.49 -7.12
N VAL A 143 -0.06 6.95 -8.12
CA VAL A 143 0.09 5.54 -8.52
C VAL A 143 1.51 5.24 -9.02
N VAL A 144 2.12 6.15 -9.80
CA VAL A 144 3.53 6.02 -10.19
C VAL A 144 4.43 6.01 -8.94
N GLY A 145 4.15 6.84 -7.93
CA GLY A 145 4.85 6.83 -6.65
C GLY A 145 4.79 5.47 -5.95
N PHE A 146 3.60 4.86 -5.85
CA PHE A 146 3.43 3.50 -5.31
C PHE A 146 4.23 2.46 -6.10
N ALA A 147 4.17 2.48 -7.43
CA ALA A 147 4.90 1.53 -8.26
C ALA A 147 6.43 1.71 -8.12
N LEU A 148 6.92 2.94 -8.09
CA LEU A 148 8.35 3.24 -7.88
C LEU A 148 8.81 2.78 -6.50
N GLN A 149 7.99 2.95 -5.46
CA GLN A 149 8.28 2.44 -4.13
C GLN A 149 8.53 0.92 -4.15
N ASP A 150 7.62 0.16 -4.75
CA ASP A 150 7.74 -1.29 -4.84
C ASP A 150 8.96 -1.73 -5.67
N ILE A 151 9.22 -1.05 -6.79
CA ILE A 151 10.39 -1.31 -7.64
C ILE A 151 11.70 -1.06 -6.89
N ILE A 152 11.83 0.08 -6.19
CA ILE A 152 13.02 0.43 -5.42
C ILE A 152 13.26 -0.59 -4.31
N LEU A 153 12.21 -0.93 -3.54
CA LEU A 153 12.29 -1.92 -2.47
C LEU A 153 12.65 -3.31 -2.99
N ALA A 154 12.04 -3.74 -4.09
CA ALA A 154 12.34 -5.04 -4.72
C ALA A 154 13.78 -5.10 -5.23
N THR A 155 14.26 -4.03 -5.86
CA THR A 155 15.64 -3.94 -6.38
C THR A 155 16.65 -4.01 -5.24
N LEU A 156 16.42 -3.27 -4.16
CA LEU A 156 17.28 -3.29 -2.97
C LEU A 156 17.26 -4.66 -2.30
N LYS A 157 16.10 -5.31 -2.18
CA LYS A 157 16.01 -6.69 -1.69
C LYS A 157 16.80 -7.65 -2.58
N ALA A 158 16.65 -7.59 -3.90
CA ALA A 158 17.40 -8.43 -4.83
C ALA A 158 18.92 -8.28 -4.65
N TRP A 159 19.38 -7.04 -4.47
CA TRP A 159 20.77 -6.74 -4.18
C TRP A 159 21.22 -7.33 -2.83
N LEU A 160 20.43 -7.15 -1.75
CA LEU A 160 20.73 -7.72 -0.44
C LEU A 160 20.79 -9.25 -0.49
N ILE A 161 19.87 -9.90 -1.18
CA ILE A 161 19.84 -11.36 -1.33
C ILE A 161 21.09 -11.84 -2.07
N SER A 162 21.51 -11.12 -3.11
CA SER A 162 22.71 -11.45 -3.86
C SER A 162 24.00 -11.28 -3.04
N ALA A 163 24.04 -10.30 -2.13
CA ALA A 163 25.21 -10.00 -1.31
C ALA A 163 25.28 -10.80 0.00
N TYR A 164 24.14 -11.10 0.62
CA TYR A 164 24.03 -11.64 1.98
C TYR A 164 23.28 -12.98 2.05
N GLY A 165 22.73 -13.47 0.94
CA GLY A 165 21.95 -14.71 0.91
C GLY A 165 20.75 -14.64 1.86
N VAL A 166 20.65 -15.61 2.77
CA VAL A 166 19.55 -15.72 3.73
C VAL A 166 19.59 -14.59 4.77
N GLU A 167 20.77 -14.09 5.12
CA GLU A 167 20.97 -12.95 6.04
C GLU A 167 20.43 -11.62 5.51
N ALA A 168 19.96 -11.61 4.26
CA ALA A 168 19.24 -10.48 3.68
C ALA A 168 17.89 -10.25 4.34
N PHE A 169 17.31 -11.25 5.02
CA PHE A 169 16.02 -11.13 5.70
C PHE A 169 16.04 -10.03 6.79
N ASP A 170 16.98 -10.12 7.74
CA ASP A 170 17.12 -9.14 8.83
C ASP A 170 17.41 -7.73 8.32
N LYS A 171 18.39 -7.61 7.42
CA LYS A 171 18.77 -6.33 6.81
C LYS A 171 17.59 -5.74 6.01
N GLY A 172 16.84 -6.60 5.34
CA GLY A 172 15.66 -6.24 4.55
C GLY A 172 14.49 -5.74 5.38
N ILE A 173 14.33 -6.18 6.64
CA ILE A 173 13.30 -5.66 7.55
C ILE A 173 13.58 -4.19 7.88
N ILE A 174 14.83 -3.87 8.27
CA ILE A 174 15.21 -2.50 8.67
C ILE A 174 15.11 -1.54 7.49
N ILE A 175 15.68 -1.91 6.34
CA ILE A 175 15.69 -1.06 5.12
C ILE A 175 14.25 -0.76 4.66
N ARG A 176 13.37 -1.75 4.70
CA ARG A 176 11.96 -1.59 4.35
C ARG A 176 11.28 -0.54 5.22
N GLN A 177 11.53 -0.55 6.54
CA GLN A 177 10.91 0.41 7.45
C GLN A 177 11.32 1.85 7.11
N VAL A 178 12.61 2.09 6.92
CA VAL A 178 13.13 3.43 6.60
C VAL A 178 12.55 3.96 5.29
N ILE A 179 12.51 3.11 4.26
CA ILE A 179 12.03 3.50 2.93
C ILE A 179 10.52 3.73 2.91
N ASN A 180 9.75 2.84 3.56
CA ASN A 180 8.29 3.00 3.64
C ASN A 180 7.89 4.31 4.30
N TRP A 181 8.60 4.72 5.34
CA TRP A 181 8.35 5.99 6.03
C TRP A 181 8.59 7.19 5.13
N GLY A 182 9.75 7.25 4.46
CA GLY A 182 10.07 8.34 3.54
C GLY A 182 9.04 8.47 2.41
N LEU A 183 8.60 7.35 1.84
CA LEU A 183 7.67 7.34 0.73
C LEU A 183 6.22 7.60 1.16
N THR A 184 5.83 7.17 2.37
CA THR A 184 4.50 7.48 2.95
C THR A 184 4.29 8.99 3.06
N PHE A 185 5.31 9.75 3.48
CA PHE A 185 5.23 11.22 3.51
C PHE A 185 5.01 11.83 2.13
N ILE A 186 5.68 11.31 1.09
CA ILE A 186 5.51 11.80 -0.29
C ILE A 186 4.09 11.53 -0.78
N ILE A 187 3.57 10.32 -0.53
CA ILE A 187 2.23 9.92 -0.97
C ILE A 187 1.15 10.72 -0.22
N MET A 188 1.29 10.89 1.10
CA MET A 188 0.43 11.80 1.87
C MET A 188 0.49 13.23 1.31
N GLY A 189 1.68 13.72 0.97
CA GLY A 189 1.85 15.02 0.32
C GLY A 189 1.06 15.14 -0.98
N GLY A 190 1.03 14.08 -1.80
CA GLY A 190 0.20 14.00 -2.99
C GLY A 190 -1.29 14.15 -2.71
N PHE A 191 -1.82 13.44 -1.70
CA PHE A 191 -3.21 13.57 -1.28
C PHE A 191 -3.54 14.96 -0.71
N PHE A 192 -2.66 15.55 0.09
CA PHE A 192 -2.83 16.93 0.57
C PHE A 192 -2.84 17.94 -0.58
N TYR A 193 -1.99 17.75 -1.58
CA TYR A 193 -1.95 18.60 -2.77
C TYR A 193 -3.26 18.52 -3.58
N ILE A 194 -3.90 17.35 -3.66
CA ILE A 194 -5.24 17.22 -4.27
C ILE A 194 -6.26 18.11 -3.54
N GLY A 195 -6.30 18.04 -2.21
CA GLY A 195 -7.18 18.90 -1.41
C GLY A 195 -6.93 20.39 -1.65
N LYS A 196 -5.65 20.79 -1.72
CA LYS A 196 -5.27 22.17 -2.06
C LYS A 196 -5.76 22.57 -3.46
N VAL A 197 -5.56 21.72 -4.47
CA VAL A 197 -5.99 22.00 -5.85
C VAL A 197 -7.51 22.13 -5.95
N ILE A 198 -8.26 21.31 -5.22
CA ILE A 198 -9.73 21.40 -5.17
C ILE A 198 -10.16 22.74 -4.58
N ASN A 199 -9.58 23.15 -3.45
CA ASN A 199 -9.91 24.41 -2.79
C ASN A 199 -9.54 25.64 -3.63
N GLU A 200 -8.42 25.59 -4.36
CA GLU A 200 -7.94 26.69 -5.22
C GLU A 200 -8.64 26.74 -6.59
N SER A 201 -9.46 25.76 -6.94
CA SER A 201 -10.14 25.69 -8.24
C SER A 201 -11.67 25.56 -8.06
N PRO A 202 -12.35 26.59 -7.50
CA PRO A 202 -13.80 26.56 -7.28
C PRO A 202 -14.58 26.31 -8.58
N GLU A 203 -14.05 26.73 -9.74
CA GLU A 203 -14.66 26.44 -11.04
C GLU A 203 -14.80 24.94 -11.35
N LEU A 204 -13.91 24.09 -10.82
CA LEU A 204 -14.02 22.63 -10.99
C LEU A 204 -15.22 22.07 -10.23
N MET A 205 -15.48 22.63 -9.04
CA MET A 205 -16.59 22.22 -8.19
C MET A 205 -17.93 22.65 -8.81
N GLU A 206 -18.03 23.90 -9.26
CA GLU A 206 -19.23 24.42 -9.93
C GLU A 206 -19.52 23.65 -11.23
N LYS A 207 -18.50 23.36 -12.02
CA LYS A 207 -18.65 22.56 -13.24
C LYS A 207 -19.26 21.19 -12.95
N VAL A 208 -18.76 20.47 -11.95
CA VAL A 208 -19.28 19.13 -11.60
C VAL A 208 -20.70 19.20 -11.06
N LYS A 209 -21.04 20.24 -10.27
CA LYS A 209 -22.42 20.46 -9.79
C LYS A 209 -23.38 20.63 -10.96
N ARG A 210 -23.05 21.51 -11.90
CA ARG A 210 -23.86 21.75 -13.11
C ARG A 210 -24.04 20.48 -13.94
N GLU A 211 -22.97 19.71 -14.15
CA GLU A 211 -23.03 18.43 -14.88
C GLU A 211 -23.94 17.38 -14.20
N LEU A 212 -24.10 17.43 -12.86
CA LEU A 212 -25.00 16.55 -12.13
C LEU A 212 -26.45 17.03 -12.18
N GLU A 213 -26.67 18.34 -12.00
CA GLU A 213 -28.00 18.96 -12.09
C GLU A 213 -28.61 18.79 -13.49
N GLU A 214 -27.81 18.96 -14.55
CA GLU A 214 -28.23 18.75 -15.94
C GLU A 214 -28.63 17.29 -16.21
N GLU A 215 -27.98 16.33 -15.56
CA GLU A 215 -28.33 14.91 -15.70
C GLU A 215 -29.61 14.55 -14.93
N GLU A 216 -29.78 15.03 -13.71
CA GLU A 216 -31.02 14.81 -12.92
C GLU A 216 -32.25 15.42 -13.61
N LEU A 217 -32.09 16.53 -14.33
CA LEU A 217 -33.16 17.15 -15.12
C LEU A 217 -33.48 16.39 -16.43
N SER A 218 -32.58 15.50 -16.86
CA SER A 218 -32.72 14.71 -18.11
C SER A 218 -33.21 13.28 -17.89
N SER A 219 -33.28 12.82 -16.63
CA SER A 219 -33.72 11.49 -16.19
C SER A 219 -35.15 11.50 -15.68
#